data_AF-A0A0C3IDS8-F1
#
_entry.id   AF-A0A0C3IDS8-F1
#
_cell.length_a   1.000
_cell.length_b   1.000
_cell.length_c   1.000
_cell.angle_alpha   90.00
_cell.angle_beta   90.00
_cell.angle_gamma   90.00
#
_symmetry.space_group_name_H-M   'P 1'
#
loop_
_entity.id
_entity.type
_entity.pdbx_description
1 polymer ?
#
loop_
_entity_poly.entity_id
_entity_poly.type
_entity_poly.pdbx_seq_one_letter_code
_entity_poly.pdbx_strand_id
1 'polypeptide(L)' 'YVQPTTTQISHRYDSFRVLVIGQSGVGKSTLIGQAFGIKQAVAEDEKPGEADIEKEFISPQNDRFVLHDSK' A
#
# COMPACT_ATOMS: atom_id res chain seq x y z
N TYR A 1 9.57 31.54 5.50
CA TYR A 1 9.53 30.07 5.60
C TYR A 1 8.60 29.54 4.53
N VAL A 2 9.08 28.67 3.64
CA VAL A 2 8.22 28.00 2.65
C VAL A 2 7.81 26.66 3.24
N GLN A 3 6.50 26.46 3.42
CA GLN A 3 5.94 25.18 3.81
C GLN A 3 6.20 24.15 2.70
N PRO A 4 6.70 22.93 3.01
CA PRO A 4 6.84 21.89 2.01
C PRO A 4 5.50 21.57 1.36
N THR A 5 5.51 21.36 0.04
CA THR A 5 4.31 20.98 -0.72
C THR A 5 3.66 19.72 -0.16
N THR A 6 4.47 18.76 0.30
CA THR A 6 3.99 17.52 0.94
C THR A 6 3.15 17.80 2.19
N THR A 7 3.51 18.79 3.00
CA THR A 7 2.73 19.22 4.17
C THR A 7 1.39 19.80 3.73
N GLN A 8 1.37 20.66 2.72
CA GLN A 8 0.13 21.26 2.20
C GLN A 8 -0.82 20.20 1.60
N ILE A 9 -0.28 19.24 0.85
CA ILE A 9 -1.07 18.14 0.26
C ILE A 9 -1.61 17.23 1.37
N SER A 10 -0.79 16.92 2.38
CA SER A 10 -1.20 16.11 3.52
C SER A 10 -2.31 16.77 4.35
N HIS A 11 -2.40 18.10 4.42
CA HIS A 11 -3.54 18.77 5.07
C HIS A 11 -4.82 18.78 4.25
N ARG A 12 -4.71 18.62 2.92
CA ARG A 12 -5.86 18.73 2.00
C ARG A 12 -6.60 17.41 1.79
N TYR A 13 -5.92 16.28 1.95
CA TYR A 13 -6.47 14.95 1.65
C TYR A 13 -6.35 14.02 2.85
N ASP A 14 -7.41 13.24 3.07
CA ASP A 14 -7.47 12.30 4.19
C ASP A 14 -6.53 11.11 3.97
N SER A 15 -6.38 10.67 2.71
CA SER A 15 -5.60 9.49 2.34
C SER A 15 -4.93 9.60 0.97
N PHE A 16 -3.83 8.88 0.80
CA PHE A 16 -3.11 8.61 -0.43
C PHE A 16 -3.28 7.13 -0.81
N ARG A 17 -3.78 6.88 -2.02
CA ARG A 17 -3.93 5.53 -2.57
C ARG A 17 -2.69 5.14 -3.37
N VAL A 18 -2.14 3.96 -3.08
CA VAL A 18 -0.96 3.41 -3.75
C VAL A 18 -1.33 2.07 -4.36
N LEU A 19 -1.19 1.94 -5.68
CA LEU A 19 -1.33 0.67 -6.38
C LEU A 19 0.06 0.07 -6.62
N VAL A 20 0.27 -1.15 -6.14
CA VAL A 20 1.50 -1.92 -6.36
C VAL A 20 1.27 -2.88 -7.52
N ILE A 21 2.11 -2.78 -8.55
CA ILE A 21 2.02 -3.60 -9.76
C ILE A 21 3.33 -4.34 -10.03
N GLY A 22 3.24 -5.52 -10.62
CA GLY A 22 4.41 -6.33 -10.97
C GLY A 22 4.05 -7.78 -11.27
N GLN A 23 4.95 -8.48 -11.96
CA GLN A 23 4.75 -9.89 -12.31
C GLN A 23 4.53 -10.77 -11.07
N SER A 24 3.90 -11.92 -11.26
CA SER A 24 3.76 -12.91 -10.18
C SER A 24 5.14 -13.37 -9.68
N GLY A 25 5.28 -13.53 -8.36
CA GLY A 25 6.53 -14.00 -7.73
C GLY A 25 7.64 -12.95 -7.56
N VAL A 26 7.46 -11.70 -7.98
CA VAL A 26 8.49 -10.65 -7.83
C VAL A 26 8.66 -10.11 -6.41
N GLY A 27 7.80 -10.53 -5.48
CA GLY A 27 7.85 -10.13 -4.07
C GLY A 27 7.01 -8.90 -3.69
N LYS A 28 5.91 -8.61 -4.41
CA LYS A 28 4.99 -7.50 -4.09
C LYS A 28 4.47 -7.57 -2.65
N SER A 29 3.93 -8.71 -2.25
CA SER A 29 3.39 -8.95 -0.92
C SER A 29 4.46 -8.77 0.17
N THR A 30 5.69 -9.23 -0.07
CA THR A 30 6.85 -9.00 0.81
C THR A 30 7.19 -7.52 0.95
N LEU A 31 7.23 -6.79 -0.17
CA LEU A 31 7.48 -5.34 -0.16
C LEU A 31 6.39 -4.60 0.62
N ILE A 32 5.12 -4.91 0.38
CA ILE A 32 3.99 -4.29 1.10
C ILE A 32 4.12 -4.54 2.61
N GLY A 33 4.38 -5.79 3.00
CA GLY A 33 4.52 -6.17 4.40
C GLY A 33 5.69 -5.48 5.11
N GLN A 34 6.85 -5.36 4.47
CA GLN A 34 8.02 -4.74 5.06
C GLN A 34 7.98 -3.21 5.03
N ALA A 35 7.58 -2.59 3.91
CA ALA A 35 7.61 -1.14 3.74
C ALA A 35 6.46 -0.43 4.47
N PHE A 36 5.30 -1.07 4.61
CA PHE A 36 4.11 -0.46 5.20
C PHE A 36 3.68 -1.12 6.52
N GLY A 37 4.41 -2.15 6.98
CA GLY A 37 4.11 -2.85 8.23
C GLY A 37 2.81 -3.67 8.20
N ILE A 38 2.30 -4.01 7.01
CA ILE A 38 1.02 -4.68 6.82
C ILE A 38 1.24 -6.19 6.75
N LYS A 39 1.08 -6.87 7.88
CA LYS A 39 1.26 -8.33 7.95
C LYS A 39 0.18 -9.12 7.20
N GLN A 40 -1.03 -8.57 7.05
CA GLN A 40 -2.11 -9.22 6.30
C GLN A 40 -1.76 -9.40 4.82
N ALA A 41 -1.05 -8.44 4.20
CA ALA A 41 -0.64 -8.53 2.80
C ALA A 41 0.29 -9.72 2.53
N VAL A 42 1.07 -10.15 3.54
CA VAL A 42 1.94 -11.33 3.42
C VAL A 42 1.16 -12.64 3.62
N ALA A 43 0.03 -12.60 4.34
CA ALA A 43 -0.71 -13.78 4.76
C ALA A 43 -1.74 -14.28 3.73
N GLU A 44 -2.15 -13.43 2.78
CA GLU A 44 -3.24 -13.77 1.85
C GLU A 44 -2.77 -14.39 0.52
N ASP A 45 -1.45 -14.44 0.25
CA ASP A 45 -0.89 -14.82 -1.05
C ASP A 45 0.00 -16.08 -1.03
N GLU A 46 -0.40 -17.16 -0.34
CA GLU A 46 0.19 -18.47 -0.65
C GLU A 46 -0.35 -19.05 -1.98
N LYS A 47 -1.28 -18.35 -2.64
CA LYS A 47 -1.77 -18.68 -3.99
C LYS A 47 -1.37 -17.59 -5.00
N PRO A 48 -0.44 -17.88 -5.91
CA PRO A 48 -0.09 -16.97 -6.99
C PRO A 48 -1.32 -16.58 -7.83
N GLY A 49 -1.61 -15.27 -7.97
CA GLY A 49 -2.56 -14.75 -8.96
C GLY A 49 -3.94 -14.27 -8.44
N GLU A 50 -4.18 -14.23 -7.13
CA GLU A 50 -5.41 -13.71 -6.51
C GLU A 50 -5.22 -12.36 -5.79
N ALA A 51 -4.59 -11.37 -6.43
CA ALA A 51 -4.61 -10.01 -5.92
C ALA A 51 -5.90 -9.26 -6.35
N ASP A 52 -6.45 -8.42 -5.47
CA ASP A 52 -7.69 -7.67 -5.68
C ASP A 52 -7.43 -6.16 -5.50
N ILE A 53 -7.63 -5.39 -6.56
CA ILE A 53 -7.48 -3.94 -6.56
C ILE A 53 -8.57 -3.22 -5.76
N GLU A 54 -9.69 -3.88 -5.49
CA GLU A 54 -10.73 -3.33 -4.62
C GLU A 54 -10.44 -3.56 -3.14
N LYS A 55 -9.38 -4.34 -2.84
CA LYS A 55 -8.98 -4.64 -1.47
C LYS A 55 -8.01 -3.61 -0.93
N GLU A 56 -8.47 -2.92 0.11
CA GLU A 56 -7.68 -1.93 0.82
C GLU A 56 -6.81 -2.56 1.91
N PHE A 57 -5.52 -2.24 1.86
CA PHE A 57 -4.56 -2.51 2.92
C PHE A 57 -4.15 -1.18 3.57
N ILE A 58 -4.59 -0.94 4.79
CA ILE A 58 -4.26 0.29 5.53
C ILE A 58 -3.02 0.05 6.38
N SER A 59 -2.02 0.92 6.24
CA SER A 59 -0.82 0.82 7.08
C SER A 59 -1.16 1.18 8.53
N PRO A 60 -0.87 0.32 9.52
CA PRO A 60 -1.03 0.68 10.92
C PRO A 60 -0.03 1.76 11.37
N GLN A 61 1.01 2.01 10.58
CA GLN A 61 2.05 3.02 10.86
C GLN A 61 1.66 4.40 10.31
N ASN A 62 0.78 4.44 9.31
CA ASN A 62 0.24 5.66 8.73
C ASN A 62 -1.08 5.33 8.02
N ASP A 63 -2.19 5.62 8.70
CA ASP A 63 -3.55 5.35 8.24
C ASP A 63 -3.94 6.13 6.97
N ARG A 64 -3.13 7.12 6.61
CA ARG A 64 -3.31 7.92 5.39
C ARG A 64 -2.79 7.18 4.16
N PHE A 65 -2.03 6.08 4.29
CA PHE A 65 -1.66 5.25 3.15
C PHE A 65 -2.63 4.06 3.01
N VAL A 66 -3.34 4.05 1.89
CA VAL A 66 -4.24 2.97 1.48
C VAL A 66 -3.60 2.24 0.30
N LEU A 67 -3.15 1.01 0.53
CA LEU A 67 -2.51 0.18 -0.47
C LEU A 67 -3.48 -0.75 -1.16
N HIS A 68 -3.22 -0.98 -2.43
CA HIS A 68 -3.94 -1.90 -3.31
C HIS A 68 -2.89 -2.78 -4.00
N ASP A 69 -3.12 -4.09 -4.07
CA ASP A 69 -2.25 -5.01 -4.82
C ASP A 69 -2.91 -5.41 -6.13
N SER A 70 -2.15 -5.41 -7.22
CA SER A 70 -2.64 -5.85 -8.54
C SER A 70 -2.33 -7.32 -8.78
N LYS A 71 -3.21 -7.98 -9.55
CA LYS A 71 -2.86 -9.26 -10.19
C LYS A 71 -1.55 -9.17 -10.94
#